data_AF-A0A564U413-F1
#
_entry.id   AF-A0A564U413-F1
#
_cell.length_a   1.000
_cell.length_b   1.000
_cell.length_c   1.000
_cell.angle_alpha   90.00
_cell.angle_beta   90.00
_cell.angle_gamma   90.00
#
_symmetry.space_group_name_H-M   'P 1'
#
loop_
_entity.id
_entity.type
_entity.pdbx_description
1 polymer ?
#
loop_
_entity_poly.entity_id
_entity_poly.type
_entity_poly.pdbx_seq_one_letter_code
_entity_poly.pdbx_strand_id
1 'polypeptide(L)'
;MDSNLIPYQPVISDIKNLIAAGQNVAYNAANRAMIMTYWNIGKRIVEEEQSGAERAEYGKRLIPVLSAELTKEFGNSYSSRNLHYYRKFYHCFPDSEILNTRVQNLNWSHFRALLRVPDEDARVWYMNEAANENWSVRTLDRNIGTQYYYRLLHSPKKEAVIAEMKEKTAAEPKHQFELLKSPIVAEFLGFRTEDSFAESDLESAILSHIRDFLMEMGKGFALASNSPREGALFSTPSIMFSFCSVESSAVRSGFSRKNSGTCWKPTLSQ
;
A
#
# COMPACT_ATOMS: atom_id res chain seq x y z
N MET A 1 -12.72 -17.35 55.68
CA MET A 1 -11.99 -17.99 54.56
C MET A 1 -12.05 -17.00 53.43
N ASP A 2 -11.07 -16.09 53.41
CA ASP A 2 -11.03 -14.99 52.47
C ASP A 2 -10.61 -15.50 51.10
N SER A 3 -11.59 -15.53 50.20
CA SER A 3 -11.41 -15.80 48.79
C SER A 3 -10.60 -14.64 48.20
N ASN A 4 -9.28 -14.82 48.15
CA ASN A 4 -8.37 -14.05 47.30
C ASN A 4 -8.78 -14.29 45.83
N LEU A 5 -9.78 -13.52 45.36
CA LEU A 5 -10.14 -13.43 43.96
C LEU A 5 -8.98 -12.75 43.25
N ILE A 6 -8.13 -13.54 42.60
CA ILE A 6 -7.07 -13.05 41.71
C ILE A 6 -7.75 -12.08 40.72
N PRO A 7 -7.31 -10.81 40.61
CA PRO A 7 -7.93 -9.88 39.70
C PRO A 7 -7.61 -10.32 38.27
N TYR A 8 -8.57 -10.94 37.59
CA TYR A 8 -8.44 -11.37 36.19
C TYR A 8 -8.48 -10.18 35.20
N GLN A 9 -8.80 -8.97 35.66
CA GLN A 9 -8.92 -7.78 34.82
C GLN A 9 -7.65 -7.42 34.02
N PRO A 10 -6.44 -7.47 34.59
CA PRO A 10 -5.20 -7.25 33.83
C PRO A 10 -5.01 -8.30 32.73
N VAL A 11 -5.24 -9.58 33.04
CA VAL A 11 -5.12 -10.68 32.06
C VAL A 11 -6.14 -10.52 30.92
N ILE A 12 -7.38 -10.15 31.23
CA ILE A 12 -8.41 -9.86 30.22
C ILE A 12 -7.99 -8.66 29.36
N SER A 13 -7.44 -7.61 29.96
CA SER A 13 -6.94 -6.43 29.24
C SER A 13 -5.79 -6.82 28.30
N ASP A 14 -4.84 -7.63 28.77
CA ASP A 14 -3.70 -8.09 27.98
C ASP A 14 -4.15 -8.94 26.79
N ILE A 15 -5.08 -9.87 27.01
CA ILE A 15 -5.67 -10.69 25.94
C ILE A 15 -6.41 -9.81 24.91
N LYS A 16 -7.18 -8.82 25.37
CA LYS A 16 -7.85 -7.87 24.46
C LYS A 16 -6.85 -7.09 23.62
N ASN A 17 -5.73 -6.66 24.21
CA ASN A 17 -4.67 -5.95 23.49
C ASN A 17 -3.99 -6.86 22.45
N LEU A 18 -3.74 -8.14 22.77
CA LEU A 18 -3.19 -9.12 21.83
C LEU A 18 -4.14 -9.37 20.65
N ILE A 19 -5.44 -9.51 20.92
CA ILE A 19 -6.47 -9.67 19.88
C ILE A 19 -6.50 -8.43 18.98
N ALA A 20 -6.55 -7.23 19.57
CA ALA A 20 -6.57 -5.97 18.83
C ALA A 20 -5.31 -5.79 17.96
N ALA A 21 -4.13 -6.19 18.47
CA ALA A 21 -2.89 -6.17 17.70
C ALA A 21 -2.94 -7.10 16.48
N GLY A 22 -3.43 -8.34 16.66
CA GLY A 22 -3.61 -9.29 15.56
C GLY A 22 -4.62 -8.80 14.51
N GLN A 23 -5.75 -8.24 14.96
CA GLN A 23 -6.75 -7.64 14.07
C GLN A 23 -6.18 -6.48 13.26
N ASN A 24 -5.36 -5.61 13.87
CA ASN A 24 -4.70 -4.51 13.18
C ASN A 24 -3.74 -4.98 12.09
N VAL A 25 -2.98 -6.05 12.33
CA VAL A 25 -2.07 -6.63 11.31
C VAL A 25 -2.86 -7.15 10.11
N ALA A 26 -3.90 -7.95 10.39
CA ALA A 26 -4.80 -8.50 9.38
C ALA A 26 -5.47 -7.39 8.54
N TYR A 27 -5.97 -6.37 9.23
CA TYR A 27 -6.58 -5.19 8.64
C TYR A 27 -5.63 -4.44 7.69
N ASN A 28 -4.43 -4.12 8.15
CA ASN A 28 -3.46 -3.36 7.36
C ASN A 28 -3.02 -4.15 6.10
N ALA A 29 -2.89 -5.48 6.23
CA ALA A 29 -2.58 -6.34 5.09
C ALA A 29 -3.70 -6.33 4.04
N ALA A 30 -4.95 -6.51 4.47
CA ALA A 30 -6.11 -6.48 3.58
C ALA A 30 -6.27 -5.10 2.92
N ASN A 31 -6.16 -4.02 3.70
CA ASN A 31 -6.26 -2.66 3.19
C ASN A 31 -5.18 -2.35 2.14
N ARG A 32 -3.92 -2.75 2.39
CA ARG A 32 -2.83 -2.61 1.42
C ARG A 32 -3.12 -3.38 0.15
N ALA A 33 -3.52 -4.64 0.25
CA ALA A 33 -3.86 -5.47 -0.91
C ALA A 33 -4.96 -4.80 -1.74
N MET A 34 -6.02 -4.33 -1.09
CA MET A 34 -7.15 -3.64 -1.72
C MET A 34 -6.71 -2.40 -2.49
N ILE A 35 -5.92 -1.51 -1.87
CA ILE A 35 -5.43 -0.29 -2.55
C ILE A 35 -4.56 -0.62 -3.75
N MET A 36 -3.65 -1.59 -3.62
CA MET A 36 -2.78 -2.00 -4.72
C MET A 36 -3.58 -2.62 -5.87
N THR A 37 -4.60 -3.43 -5.57
CA THR A 37 -5.50 -3.98 -6.57
C THR A 37 -6.23 -2.87 -7.33
N TYR A 38 -6.81 -1.90 -6.62
CA TYR A 38 -7.51 -0.78 -7.25
C TYR A 38 -6.58 0.09 -8.10
N TRP A 39 -5.34 0.32 -7.64
CA TRP A 39 -4.32 1.01 -8.42
C TRP A 39 -3.96 0.24 -9.70
N ASN A 40 -3.74 -1.07 -9.60
CA ASN A 40 -3.40 -1.93 -10.75
C ASN A 40 -4.55 -2.02 -11.77
N ILE A 41 -5.80 -2.06 -11.31
CA ILE A 41 -6.97 -1.98 -12.20
C ILE A 41 -6.95 -0.65 -12.97
N GLY A 42 -6.71 0.46 -12.25
CA GLY A 42 -6.56 1.77 -12.87
C GLY A 42 -5.46 1.80 -13.93
N LYS A 43 -4.28 1.27 -13.60
CA LYS A 43 -3.16 1.13 -14.52
C LYS A 43 -3.55 0.34 -15.77
N ARG A 44 -4.17 -0.82 -15.60
CA ARG A 44 -4.57 -1.68 -16.72
C ARG A 44 -5.58 -1.01 -17.64
N ILE A 45 -6.56 -0.29 -17.09
CA ILE A 45 -7.52 0.49 -17.87
C ILE A 45 -6.80 1.55 -18.71
N VAL A 46 -5.86 2.28 -18.12
CA VAL A 46 -5.13 3.35 -18.83
C VAL A 46 -4.22 2.80 -19.92
N GLU A 47 -3.52 1.69 -19.68
CA GLU A 47 -2.67 1.03 -20.68
C GLU A 47 -3.49 0.50 -21.86
N GLU A 48 -4.67 -0.08 -21.61
CA GLU A 48 -5.58 -0.57 -22.65
C GLU A 48 -6.15 0.58 -23.48
N GLU A 49 -6.55 1.69 -22.85
CA GLU A 49 -7.02 2.89 -23.54
C GLU A 49 -5.94 3.51 -24.45
N GLN A 50 -4.67 3.45 -24.05
CA GLN A 50 -3.54 3.99 -24.82
C GLN A 50 -3.14 3.12 -26.02
N SER A 51 -3.41 1.81 -25.94
CA SER A 51 -3.07 0.81 -26.96
C SER A 51 -4.12 0.68 -28.08
N GLY A 52 -5.32 1.25 -27.90
CA GLY A 52 -6.42 1.21 -28.87
C GLY A 52 -6.36 2.30 -29.97
N ALA A 53 -6.69 1.91 -31.21
CA ALA A 53 -6.56 2.75 -32.42
C ALA A 53 -7.65 3.83 -32.64
N GLU A 54 -8.63 4.00 -31.73
CA GLU A 54 -9.62 5.10 -31.78
C GLU A 54 -9.80 5.72 -30.39
N ARG A 55 -8.95 6.70 -30.08
CA ARG A 55 -8.63 7.25 -28.75
C ARG A 55 -9.74 8.00 -27.99
N ALA A 56 -11.00 7.88 -28.41
CA ALA A 56 -12.13 8.46 -27.67
C ALA A 56 -13.36 7.55 -27.62
N GLU A 57 -13.65 6.84 -28.71
CA GLU A 57 -14.79 5.91 -28.80
C GLU A 57 -14.53 4.58 -28.07
N TYR A 58 -13.30 4.07 -28.16
CA TYR A 58 -12.93 2.79 -27.53
C TYR A 58 -12.88 2.90 -26.00
N GLY A 59 -12.21 3.93 -25.46
CA GLY A 59 -12.17 4.19 -24.02
C GLY A 59 -13.56 4.45 -23.41
N LYS A 60 -14.47 5.09 -24.16
CA LYS A 60 -15.88 5.27 -23.75
C LYS A 60 -16.63 3.95 -23.60
N ARG A 61 -16.25 2.90 -24.31
CA ARG A 61 -16.90 1.58 -24.26
C ARG A 61 -16.24 0.60 -23.29
N LEU A 62 -14.95 0.78 -22.99
CA LEU A 62 -14.21 -0.14 -22.12
C LEU A 62 -14.79 -0.22 -20.70
N ILE A 63 -14.95 0.91 -20.01
CA ILE A 63 -15.44 0.92 -18.61
C ILE A 63 -16.86 0.34 -18.48
N PRO A 64 -17.84 0.68 -19.36
CA PRO A 64 -19.13 0.02 -19.32
C PRO A 64 -19.08 -1.50 -19.47
N VAL A 65 -18.25 -2.02 -20.38
CA VAL A 65 -18.08 -3.47 -20.58
C VAL A 65 -17.45 -4.12 -19.35
N LEU A 66 -16.34 -3.54 -18.84
CA LEU A 66 -15.69 -4.02 -17.63
C LEU A 66 -16.64 -4.02 -16.43
N SER A 67 -17.44 -2.96 -16.27
CA SER A 67 -18.41 -2.89 -15.18
C SER A 67 -19.44 -4.01 -15.26
N ALA A 68 -19.96 -4.31 -16.45
CA ALA A 68 -21.00 -5.32 -16.61
C ALA A 68 -20.48 -6.72 -16.22
N GLU A 69 -19.28 -7.08 -16.66
CA GLU A 69 -18.66 -8.38 -16.35
C GLU A 69 -18.18 -8.45 -14.90
N LEU A 70 -17.39 -7.48 -14.45
CA LEU A 70 -16.77 -7.52 -13.11
C LEU A 70 -17.79 -7.36 -11.98
N THR A 71 -18.85 -6.58 -12.18
CA THR A 71 -19.89 -6.45 -11.14
C THR A 71 -20.64 -7.76 -10.94
N LYS A 72 -20.84 -8.55 -12.00
CA LYS A 72 -21.49 -9.85 -11.93
C LYS A 72 -20.66 -10.88 -11.15
N GLU A 73 -19.34 -10.84 -11.28
CA GLU A 73 -18.44 -11.79 -10.65
C GLU A 73 -18.03 -11.37 -9.23
N PHE A 74 -17.70 -10.09 -9.04
CA PHE A 74 -17.03 -9.58 -7.84
C PHE A 74 -17.82 -8.49 -7.08
N GLY A 75 -19.00 -8.09 -7.56
CA GLY A 75 -19.88 -7.16 -6.87
C GLY A 75 -19.70 -5.67 -7.20
N ASN A 76 -20.38 -4.82 -6.44
CA ASN A 76 -20.61 -3.39 -6.71
C ASN A 76 -19.33 -2.53 -6.63
N SER A 77 -18.29 -3.00 -5.95
CA SER A 77 -16.95 -2.39 -5.94
C SER A 77 -16.37 -2.24 -7.34
N TYR A 78 -16.88 -2.95 -8.35
CA TYR A 78 -16.42 -2.88 -9.74
C TYR A 78 -17.43 -2.23 -10.69
N SER A 79 -18.38 -1.47 -10.15
CA SER A 79 -19.28 -0.62 -10.95
C SER A 79 -18.52 0.42 -11.80
N SER A 80 -19.13 0.90 -12.89
CA SER A 80 -18.54 1.93 -13.76
C SER A 80 -18.00 3.12 -12.99
N ARG A 81 -18.74 3.57 -11.95
CA ARG A 81 -18.32 4.68 -11.08
C ARG A 81 -16.99 4.38 -10.38
N ASN A 82 -16.83 3.18 -9.82
CA ASN A 82 -15.61 2.79 -9.13
C ASN A 82 -14.46 2.54 -10.11
N LEU A 83 -14.71 1.95 -11.27
CA LEU A 83 -13.70 1.82 -12.33
C LEU A 83 -13.18 3.19 -12.81
N HIS A 84 -14.05 4.20 -12.92
CA HIS A 84 -13.61 5.58 -13.17
C HIS A 84 -12.73 6.14 -12.04
N TYR A 85 -13.04 5.83 -10.77
CA TYR A 85 -12.18 6.20 -9.65
C TYR A 85 -10.83 5.49 -9.70
N TYR A 86 -10.77 4.20 -10.02
CA TYR A 86 -9.51 3.44 -10.14
C TYR A 86 -8.64 4.00 -11.28
N ARG A 87 -9.24 4.29 -12.45
CA ARG A 87 -8.57 4.97 -13.55
C ARG A 87 -8.00 6.33 -13.12
N LYS A 88 -8.81 7.15 -12.44
CA LYS A 88 -8.38 8.45 -11.91
C LYS A 88 -7.28 8.30 -10.86
N PHE A 89 -7.35 7.25 -10.04
CA PHE A 89 -6.38 6.94 -9.00
C PHE A 89 -5.00 6.71 -9.57
N TYR A 90 -4.89 5.87 -10.61
CA TYR A 90 -3.63 5.67 -11.31
C TYR A 90 -3.07 6.96 -11.91
N HIS A 91 -3.91 7.78 -12.55
CA HIS A 91 -3.47 9.07 -13.10
C HIS A 91 -2.98 10.06 -12.02
N CYS A 92 -3.62 10.07 -10.85
CA CYS A 92 -3.27 11.01 -9.77
C CYS A 92 -2.07 10.56 -8.94
N PHE A 93 -1.71 9.27 -8.99
CA PHE A 93 -0.61 8.67 -8.23
C PHE A 93 0.12 7.64 -9.11
N PRO A 94 0.83 8.07 -10.17
CA PRO A 94 1.47 7.13 -11.12
C PRO A 94 2.67 6.39 -10.52
N ASP A 95 3.27 6.92 -9.45
CA ASP A 95 4.40 6.33 -8.76
C ASP A 95 3.94 5.33 -7.68
N SER A 96 4.22 4.04 -7.93
CA SER A 96 3.85 2.95 -7.03
C SER A 96 4.74 2.86 -5.78
N GLU A 97 5.94 3.44 -5.79
CA GLU A 97 6.84 3.44 -4.62
C GLU A 97 6.30 4.40 -3.56
N ILE A 98 5.93 5.62 -3.97
CA ILE A 98 5.29 6.61 -3.09
C ILE A 98 4.03 6.03 -2.47
N LEU A 99 3.22 5.34 -3.28
CA LEU A 99 2.00 4.71 -2.79
C LEU A 99 2.32 3.62 -1.75
N ASN A 100 3.21 2.68 -2.07
CA ASN A 100 3.55 1.56 -1.18
C ASN A 100 4.06 2.02 0.20
N THR A 101 4.80 3.12 0.27
CA THR A 101 5.27 3.66 1.55
C THR A 101 4.16 4.30 2.38
N ARG A 102 3.12 4.85 1.73
CA ARG A 102 2.10 5.69 2.38
C ARG A 102 0.74 5.03 2.60
N VAL A 103 0.51 3.83 2.05
CA VAL A 103 -0.76 3.08 2.24
C VAL A 103 -0.98 2.50 3.63
N GLN A 104 0.06 2.41 4.49
CA GLN A 104 -0.05 1.64 5.73
C GLN A 104 -1.16 2.16 6.68
N ASN A 105 -1.44 3.47 6.66
CA ASN A 105 -2.44 4.09 7.52
C ASN A 105 -3.59 4.75 6.75
N LEU A 106 -3.60 4.64 5.41
CA LEU A 106 -4.62 5.23 4.55
C LEU A 106 -5.43 4.12 3.91
N ASN A 107 -6.74 4.32 3.81
CA ASN A 107 -7.66 3.37 3.16
C ASN A 107 -8.28 3.96 1.89
N TRP A 108 -9.04 3.15 1.15
CA TRP A 108 -9.66 3.59 -0.11
C TRP A 108 -10.54 4.84 0.04
N SER A 109 -11.21 5.03 1.18
CA SER A 109 -12.01 6.23 1.43
C SER A 109 -11.15 7.50 1.54
N HIS A 110 -9.94 7.40 2.12
CA HIS A 110 -8.97 8.50 2.08
C HIS A 110 -8.56 8.83 0.65
N PHE A 111 -8.25 7.81 -0.17
CA PHE A 111 -7.91 8.05 -1.57
C PHE A 111 -9.06 8.68 -2.34
N ARG A 112 -10.31 8.22 -2.15
CA ARG A 112 -11.48 8.88 -2.75
C ARG A 112 -11.58 10.37 -2.36
N ALA A 113 -11.26 10.71 -1.11
CA ALA A 113 -11.20 12.11 -0.68
C ALA A 113 -10.11 12.88 -1.42
N LEU A 114 -8.89 12.34 -1.48
CA LEU A 114 -7.74 12.94 -2.15
C LEU A 114 -7.96 13.13 -3.65
N LEU A 115 -8.65 12.21 -4.32
CA LEU A 115 -8.97 12.33 -5.75
C LEU A 115 -9.88 13.54 -6.05
N ARG A 116 -10.56 14.13 -5.07
CA ARG A 116 -11.33 15.37 -5.26
C ARG A 116 -10.47 16.62 -5.28
N VAL A 117 -9.23 16.55 -4.78
CA VAL A 117 -8.30 17.69 -4.75
C VAL A 117 -7.71 17.88 -6.15
N PRO A 118 -7.95 19.02 -6.83
CA PRO A 118 -7.50 19.24 -8.20
C PRO A 118 -5.99 19.50 -8.28
N ASP A 119 -5.46 20.31 -7.36
CA ASP A 119 -4.04 20.63 -7.23
C ASP A 119 -3.25 19.38 -6.77
N GLU A 120 -2.23 19.02 -7.53
CA GLU A 120 -1.37 17.86 -7.28
C GLU A 120 -0.50 18.04 -6.04
N ASP A 121 0.10 19.23 -5.86
CA ASP A 121 0.96 19.53 -4.71
C ASP A 121 0.14 19.50 -3.42
N ALA A 122 -1.04 20.11 -3.44
CA ALA A 122 -1.97 20.04 -2.31
C ALA A 122 -2.41 18.59 -2.03
N ARG A 123 -2.70 17.80 -3.06
CA ARG A 123 -3.12 16.39 -2.91
C ARG A 123 -2.03 15.55 -2.25
N VAL A 124 -0.79 15.64 -2.73
CA VAL A 124 0.35 14.90 -2.16
C VAL A 124 0.62 15.37 -0.74
N TRP A 125 0.52 16.67 -0.48
CA TRP A 125 0.67 17.21 0.88
C TRP A 125 -0.39 16.67 1.84
N TYR A 126 -1.67 16.70 1.46
CA TYR A 126 -2.77 16.14 2.27
C TYR A 126 -2.61 14.65 2.51
N MET A 127 -2.15 13.89 1.51
CA MET A 127 -1.86 12.46 1.65
C MET A 127 -0.79 12.21 2.71
N ASN A 128 0.32 12.95 2.64
CA ASN A 128 1.43 12.80 3.58
C ASN A 128 1.03 13.19 5.00
N GLU A 129 0.36 14.34 5.18
CA GLU A 129 -0.10 14.79 6.50
C GLU A 129 -1.13 13.83 7.10
N ALA A 130 -2.08 13.36 6.31
CA ALA A 130 -3.07 12.39 6.78
C ALA A 130 -2.42 11.09 7.25
N ALA A 131 -1.41 10.59 6.53
CA ALA A 131 -0.66 9.40 6.90
C ALA A 131 0.22 9.61 8.14
N ASN A 132 0.86 10.78 8.27
CA ASN A 132 1.78 11.09 9.37
C ASN A 132 1.03 11.36 10.69
N GLU A 133 -0.08 12.10 10.63
CA GLU A 133 -0.87 12.50 11.81
C GLU A 133 -2.03 11.52 12.10
N ASN A 134 -2.14 10.43 11.33
CA ASN A 134 -3.20 9.42 11.42
C ASN A 134 -4.60 10.06 11.39
N TRP A 135 -4.84 10.93 10.41
CA TRP A 135 -6.15 11.55 10.23
C TRP A 135 -7.19 10.51 9.84
N SER A 136 -8.38 10.62 10.41
CA SER A 136 -9.55 9.91 9.89
C SER A 136 -9.99 10.51 8.55
N VAL A 137 -10.80 9.76 7.79
CA VAL A 137 -11.40 10.24 6.54
C VAL A 137 -12.16 11.55 6.78
N ARG A 138 -12.85 11.67 7.92
CA ARG A 138 -13.61 12.86 8.29
C ARG A 138 -12.69 14.06 8.57
N THR A 139 -11.59 13.83 9.27
CA THR A 139 -10.58 14.88 9.51
C THR A 139 -9.95 15.33 8.21
N LEU A 140 -9.57 14.39 7.33
CA LEU A 140 -9.05 14.71 6.00
C LEU A 140 -10.05 15.53 5.19
N ASP A 141 -11.31 15.10 5.13
CA ASP A 141 -12.38 15.80 4.39
C ASP A 141 -12.59 17.22 4.90
N ARG A 142 -12.59 17.41 6.22
CA ARG A 142 -12.65 18.74 6.83
C ARG A 142 -11.45 19.59 6.45
N ASN A 143 -10.24 19.03 6.53
CA ASN A 143 -9.01 19.76 6.26
C ASN A 143 -8.91 20.14 4.76
N ILE A 144 -9.42 19.30 3.87
CA ILE A 144 -9.60 19.63 2.45
C ILE A 144 -10.64 20.76 2.30
N GLY A 145 -11.82 20.61 2.90
CA GLY A 145 -12.93 21.58 2.77
C GLY A 145 -12.61 22.97 3.34
N THR A 146 -11.81 23.03 4.41
CA THR A 146 -11.33 24.30 5.01
C THR A 146 -10.10 24.87 4.33
N GLN A 147 -9.61 24.23 3.26
CA GLN A 147 -8.40 24.65 2.53
C GLN A 147 -7.18 24.77 3.45
N TYR A 148 -7.07 23.86 4.43
CA TYR A 148 -6.02 23.87 5.45
C TYR A 148 -4.60 24.02 4.88
N TYR A 149 -4.29 23.34 3.78
CA TYR A 149 -3.01 23.48 3.07
C TYR A 149 -2.71 24.94 2.68
N TYR A 150 -3.65 25.58 1.97
CA TYR A 150 -3.48 26.96 1.52
C TYR A 150 -3.45 27.95 2.69
N ARG A 151 -4.26 27.71 3.72
CA ARG A 151 -4.24 28.52 4.95
C ARG A 151 -2.87 28.47 5.64
N LEU A 152 -2.24 27.30 5.70
CA LEU A 152 -0.89 27.16 6.25
C LEU A 152 0.18 27.82 5.38
N LEU A 153 0.03 27.76 4.06
CA LEU A 153 0.97 28.38 3.14
C LEU A 153 0.96 29.92 3.24
N HIS A 154 -0.24 30.51 3.37
CA HIS A 154 -0.43 31.97 3.36
C HIS A 154 -0.41 32.62 4.75
N SER A 155 -0.66 31.86 5.83
CA SER A 155 -0.69 32.43 7.17
C SER A 155 0.71 32.78 7.67
N PRO A 156 0.95 34.02 8.15
CA PRO A 156 2.20 34.37 8.81
C PRO A 156 2.34 33.72 10.19
N LYS A 157 1.24 33.25 10.79
CA LYS A 157 1.20 32.54 12.09
C LYS A 157 0.73 31.11 11.85
N LYS A 158 1.65 30.22 11.48
CA LYS A 158 1.32 28.83 11.11
C LYS A 158 0.89 28.02 12.33
N GLU A 159 1.53 28.27 13.47
CA GLU A 159 1.31 27.58 14.74
C GLU A 159 -0.13 27.74 15.22
N ALA A 160 -0.72 28.93 15.04
CA ALA A 160 -2.11 29.19 15.40
C ALA A 160 -3.09 28.36 14.55
N VAL A 161 -2.80 28.20 13.25
CA VAL A 161 -3.63 27.42 12.33
C VAL A 161 -3.53 25.92 12.64
N ILE A 162 -2.34 25.44 13.02
CA ILE A 162 -2.12 24.06 13.47
C ILE A 162 -2.86 23.79 14.78
N ALA A 163 -2.75 24.70 15.77
CA ALA A 163 -3.41 24.56 17.06
C ALA A 163 -4.94 24.51 16.91
N GLU A 164 -5.50 25.41 16.10
CA GLU A 164 -6.93 25.44 15.77
C GLU A 164 -7.38 24.11 15.14
N MET A 165 -6.62 23.57 14.19
CA MET A 165 -6.93 22.29 13.54
C MET A 165 -6.93 21.16 14.56
N LYS A 166 -5.87 21.05 15.37
CA LYS A 166 -5.73 20.00 16.39
C LYS A 166 -6.85 20.04 17.43
N GLU A 167 -7.19 21.22 17.94
CA GLU A 167 -8.31 21.40 18.86
C GLU A 167 -9.62 20.91 18.23
N LYS A 168 -9.87 21.33 17.00
CA LYS A 168 -11.08 21.02 16.26
C LYS A 168 -11.22 19.54 15.91
N THR A 169 -10.13 18.79 15.81
CA THR A 169 -10.12 17.36 15.47
C THR A 169 -9.86 16.45 16.67
N ALA A 170 -9.59 16.99 17.87
CA ALA A 170 -9.23 16.23 19.05
C ALA A 170 -10.30 15.26 19.54
N ALA A 171 -11.58 15.58 19.30
CA ALA A 171 -12.72 14.78 19.73
C ALA A 171 -13.12 13.68 18.74
N GLU A 172 -12.52 13.60 17.55
CA GLU A 172 -12.83 12.54 16.59
C GLU A 172 -12.18 11.23 17.05
N PRO A 173 -12.95 10.15 17.27
CA PRO A 173 -12.38 8.89 17.68
C PRO A 173 -11.50 8.36 16.55
N LYS A 174 -10.29 7.92 16.91
CA LYS A 174 -9.40 7.20 16.00
C LYS A 174 -9.95 5.78 15.83
N HIS A 175 -10.99 5.62 15.02
CA HIS A 175 -11.61 4.32 14.80
C HIS A 175 -10.69 3.42 13.94
N GLN A 176 -9.75 2.74 14.61
CA GLN A 176 -8.76 1.86 13.97
C GLN A 176 -9.40 0.64 13.29
N PHE A 177 -10.64 0.26 13.67
CA PHE A 177 -11.30 -0.97 13.20
C PHE A 177 -12.60 -0.74 12.40
N GLU A 178 -12.98 0.50 12.11
CA GLU A 178 -14.24 0.79 11.38
C GLU A 178 -14.27 0.17 9.98
N LEU A 179 -13.10 -0.08 9.39
CA LEU A 179 -13.02 -0.58 8.02
C LEU A 179 -13.06 -2.12 7.93
N LEU A 180 -12.86 -2.87 9.02
CA LEU A 180 -13.25 -4.30 9.04
C LEU A 180 -14.77 -4.46 8.95
N LYS A 181 -15.54 -3.49 9.46
CA LYS A 181 -17.00 -3.43 9.30
C LYS A 181 -17.43 -2.77 7.99
N SER A 182 -16.49 -2.38 7.12
CA SER A 182 -16.82 -1.74 5.85
C SER A 182 -17.35 -2.79 4.88
N PRO A 183 -18.58 -2.62 4.33
CA PRO A 183 -19.11 -3.49 3.30
C PRO A 183 -18.17 -3.61 2.09
N ILE A 184 -17.36 -2.57 1.81
CA ILE A 184 -16.38 -2.57 0.71
C ILE A 184 -15.24 -3.56 0.99
N VAL A 185 -14.76 -3.64 2.23
CA VAL A 185 -13.70 -4.59 2.59
C VAL A 185 -14.24 -6.00 2.61
N ALA A 186 -15.46 -6.18 3.10
CA ALA A 186 -16.13 -7.46 3.05
C ALA A 186 -16.28 -7.93 1.58
N GLU A 187 -16.79 -7.09 0.69
CA GLU A 187 -16.90 -7.41 -0.74
C GLU A 187 -15.53 -7.71 -1.38
N PHE A 188 -14.49 -6.95 -1.03
CA PHE A 188 -13.13 -7.22 -1.48
C PHE A 188 -12.59 -8.59 -1.01
N LEU A 189 -12.96 -9.01 0.20
CA LEU A 189 -12.63 -10.33 0.76
C LEU A 189 -13.52 -11.45 0.20
N GLY A 190 -14.48 -11.14 -0.68
CA GLY A 190 -15.36 -12.11 -1.34
C GLY A 190 -16.72 -12.30 -0.67
N PHE A 191 -17.06 -11.53 0.37
CA PHE A 191 -18.40 -11.58 0.97
C PHE A 191 -19.43 -10.95 0.03
N ARG A 192 -20.50 -11.67 -0.27
CA ARG A 192 -21.60 -11.13 -1.09
C ARG A 192 -22.61 -10.45 -0.17
N THR A 193 -23.08 -9.26 -0.55
CA THR A 193 -24.14 -8.52 0.17
C THR A 193 -25.49 -9.26 0.27
N GLU A 194 -25.65 -10.38 -0.43
CA GLU A 194 -26.85 -11.22 -0.42
C GLU A 194 -26.87 -12.21 0.75
N ASP A 195 -25.73 -12.39 1.41
CA ASP A 195 -25.65 -13.22 2.59
C ASP A 195 -26.16 -12.40 3.78
N SER A 196 -27.38 -12.70 4.22
CA SER A 196 -27.98 -12.14 5.43
C SER A 196 -27.20 -12.62 6.66
N PHE A 197 -26.02 -12.08 6.89
CA PHE A 197 -25.23 -12.40 8.07
C PHE A 197 -25.79 -11.63 9.27
N ALA A 198 -26.09 -12.34 10.35
CA ALA A 198 -26.19 -11.69 11.65
C ALA A 198 -24.84 -11.03 11.98
N GLU A 199 -24.83 -9.90 12.69
CA GLU A 199 -23.61 -9.10 12.92
C GLU A 199 -22.45 -9.94 13.54
N SER A 200 -22.77 -10.96 14.34
CA SER A 200 -21.80 -11.92 14.91
C SER A 200 -21.21 -12.89 13.88
N ASP A 201 -22.01 -13.27 12.88
CA ASP A 201 -21.64 -14.22 11.84
C ASP A 201 -20.78 -13.52 10.79
N LEU A 202 -21.05 -12.24 10.51
CA LEU A 202 -20.20 -11.42 9.65
C LEU A 202 -18.82 -11.22 10.28
N GLU A 203 -18.75 -10.91 11.58
CA GLU A 203 -17.47 -10.76 12.28
C GLU A 203 -16.67 -12.08 12.27
N SER A 204 -17.32 -13.19 12.59
CA SER A 204 -16.67 -14.51 12.60
C SER A 204 -16.23 -14.96 11.20
N ALA A 205 -17.06 -14.69 10.18
CA ALA A 205 -16.75 -15.04 8.80
C ALA A 205 -15.61 -14.17 8.26
N ILE A 206 -15.61 -12.85 8.52
CA ILE A 206 -14.51 -11.93 8.16
C ILE A 206 -13.20 -12.41 8.79
N LEU A 207 -13.21 -12.78 10.07
CA LEU A 207 -12.01 -13.28 10.75
C LEU A 207 -11.54 -14.63 10.17
N SER A 208 -12.46 -15.53 9.84
CA SER A 208 -12.12 -16.81 9.20
C SER A 208 -11.55 -16.62 7.81
N HIS A 209 -12.16 -15.79 6.96
CA HIS A 209 -11.68 -15.59 5.60
C HIS A 209 -10.43 -14.73 5.51
N ILE A 210 -10.22 -13.76 6.40
CA ILE A 210 -8.91 -13.08 6.47
C ILE A 210 -7.84 -14.08 6.93
N ARG A 211 -8.14 -14.96 7.87
CA ARG A 211 -7.21 -16.03 8.27
C ARG A 211 -6.88 -16.93 7.07
N ASP A 212 -7.88 -17.39 6.33
CA ASP A 212 -7.69 -18.28 5.18
C ASP A 212 -6.95 -17.56 4.04
N PHE A 213 -7.28 -16.30 3.76
CA PHE A 213 -6.57 -15.44 2.80
C PHE A 213 -5.09 -15.23 3.18
N LEU A 214 -4.80 -14.96 4.47
CA LEU A 214 -3.42 -14.83 4.96
C LEU A 214 -2.66 -16.17 4.90
N MET A 215 -3.35 -17.29 5.09
CA MET A 215 -2.77 -18.64 4.98
C MET A 215 -2.52 -19.03 3.51
N GLU A 216 -3.42 -18.68 2.60
CA GLU A 216 -3.29 -18.90 1.15
C GLU A 216 -2.20 -18.02 0.52
N MET A 217 -1.96 -16.81 1.06
CA MET A 217 -0.78 -16.00 0.72
C MET A 217 0.53 -16.54 1.33
N GLY A 218 0.51 -17.70 1.99
CA GLY A 218 1.62 -18.32 2.68
C GLY A 218 2.80 -18.69 1.78
N LYS A 219 3.83 -17.83 1.81
CA LYS A 219 5.29 -18.12 1.81
C LYS A 219 6.14 -16.83 1.82
N GLY A 220 5.57 -15.68 1.42
CA GLY A 220 6.25 -14.37 1.45
C GLY A 220 6.02 -13.54 2.72
N PHE A 221 5.07 -13.94 3.57
CA PHE A 221 4.66 -13.22 4.79
C PHE A 221 4.98 -13.98 6.08
N ALA A 222 5.85 -15.00 6.03
CA ALA A 222 6.35 -15.62 7.24
C ALA A 222 7.10 -14.55 8.04
N LEU A 223 6.42 -14.05 9.08
CA LEU A 223 7.03 -13.32 10.18
C LEU A 223 8.29 -14.11 10.55
N ALA A 224 9.46 -13.49 10.42
CA ALA A 224 10.65 -14.03 11.05
C ALA A 224 10.36 -14.07 12.54
N SER A 225 9.89 -15.23 13.02
CA SER A 225 9.79 -15.51 14.44
C SER A 225 11.20 -15.34 14.97
N ASN A 226 11.38 -14.37 15.86
CA ASN A 226 12.53 -14.34 16.74
C ASN A 226 12.48 -15.63 17.56
N SER A 227 13.11 -16.69 17.05
CA SER A 227 13.47 -17.83 17.86
C SER A 227 14.55 -17.35 18.84
N PRO A 228 14.35 -17.50 20.16
CA PRO A 228 15.42 -17.31 21.12
C PRO A 228 16.56 -18.26 20.73
N ARG A 229 17.79 -17.73 20.66
CA ARG A 229 18.99 -18.54 20.46
C ARG A 229 19.22 -19.36 21.73
N GLU A 230 18.66 -20.57 21.77
CA GLU A 230 19.17 -21.61 22.65
C GLU A 230 20.37 -22.27 21.97
N GLY A 231 21.47 -22.29 22.72
CA GLY A 231 22.75 -22.76 22.25
C GLY A 231 22.77 -24.25 21.98
N ALA A 232 23.30 -24.62 20.84
CA ALA A 232 23.97 -25.90 20.65
C ALA A 232 25.13 -25.69 19.67
N LEU A 233 26.33 -26.05 20.15
CA LEU A 233 27.56 -26.19 19.39
C LEU A 233 27.34 -27.07 18.15
N PHE A 234 27.95 -26.73 17.01
CA PHE A 234 28.94 -27.55 16.31
C PHE A 234 29.35 -26.94 14.95
N SER A 235 30.67 -26.90 14.74
CA SER A 235 31.42 -26.93 13.49
C SER A 235 31.17 -25.87 12.40
N THR A 236 32.16 -24.99 12.22
CA THR A 236 32.49 -24.37 10.93
C THR A 236 32.75 -25.43 9.86
N PRO A 237 32.47 -25.12 8.58
CA PRO A 237 33.61 -24.88 7.71
C PRO A 237 33.42 -23.70 6.74
N SER A 238 34.56 -23.07 6.46
CA SER A 238 34.86 -22.10 5.41
C SER A 238 34.34 -22.50 4.02
N ILE A 239 34.05 -21.50 3.17
CA ILE A 239 34.50 -21.31 1.76
C ILE A 239 33.62 -20.20 1.16
N MET A 240 34.13 -18.97 1.04
CA MET A 240 34.88 -18.41 -0.11
C MET A 240 33.95 -17.71 -1.11
N PHE A 241 33.84 -16.39 -0.95
CA PHE A 241 33.27 -15.46 -1.93
C PHE A 241 34.11 -15.49 -3.20
N SER A 242 33.55 -16.00 -4.30
CA SER A 242 34.16 -15.89 -5.62
C SER A 242 33.67 -14.61 -6.30
N PHE A 243 34.56 -13.62 -6.38
CA PHE A 243 34.43 -12.44 -7.23
C PHE A 243 34.62 -12.88 -8.69
N CYS A 244 33.60 -12.69 -9.52
CA CYS A 244 33.69 -12.89 -10.96
C CYS A 244 34.39 -11.67 -11.59
N SER A 245 35.71 -11.77 -11.81
CA SER A 245 36.44 -10.91 -12.74
C SER A 245 36.41 -11.55 -14.12
N VAL A 246 35.93 -10.77 -15.09
CA VAL A 246 35.94 -11.08 -16.51
C VAL A 246 37.33 -10.75 -17.06
N GLU A 247 38.08 -11.75 -17.52
CA GLU A 247 39.01 -11.56 -18.63
C GLU A 247 39.35 -12.90 -19.34
N SER A 248 38.97 -12.93 -20.62
CA SER A 248 39.73 -13.40 -21.79
C SER A 248 40.25 -14.84 -21.87
N SER A 249 39.77 -15.57 -22.89
CA SER A 249 40.59 -16.53 -23.62
C SER A 249 40.26 -16.52 -25.12
N ALA A 250 41.33 -16.46 -25.90
CA ALA A 250 41.38 -16.24 -27.34
C ALA A 250 41.22 -17.55 -28.16
N VAL A 251 40.68 -17.45 -29.37
CA VAL A 251 40.99 -18.39 -30.47
C VAL A 251 41.11 -17.66 -31.81
N ARG A 252 42.36 -17.62 -32.30
CA ARG A 252 42.90 -17.71 -33.67
C ARG A 252 41.97 -17.40 -34.87
N SER A 253 42.41 -16.50 -35.75
CA SER A 253 43.17 -16.84 -36.98
C SER A 253 43.07 -15.73 -38.05
N GLY A 254 44.17 -15.52 -38.78
CA GLY A 254 44.11 -15.13 -40.19
C GLY A 254 44.32 -13.66 -40.58
N PHE A 255 45.46 -13.43 -41.25
CA PHE A 255 45.60 -12.58 -42.44
C PHE A 255 45.91 -11.07 -42.31
N SER A 256 47.20 -10.77 -42.49
CA SER A 256 47.77 -9.94 -43.58
C SER A 256 47.64 -8.40 -43.61
N ARG A 257 48.85 -7.80 -43.62
CA ARG A 257 49.34 -6.64 -44.40
C ARG A 257 49.19 -5.20 -43.88
N LYS A 258 50.41 -4.64 -43.69
CA LYS A 258 50.96 -3.38 -44.23
C LYS A 258 50.90 -2.09 -43.39
N ASN A 259 52.11 -1.72 -42.96
CA ASN A 259 52.81 -0.45 -43.14
C ASN A 259 52.49 0.79 -42.31
N SER A 260 53.61 1.42 -41.93
CA SER A 260 53.86 2.81 -41.52
C SER A 260 53.34 3.20 -40.13
N GLY A 261 54.12 3.79 -39.23
CA GLY A 261 55.50 4.29 -39.25
C GLY A 261 55.78 5.00 -37.92
N THR A 262 57.07 5.20 -37.61
CA THR A 262 57.65 6.14 -36.61
C THR A 262 57.24 5.94 -35.14
N CYS A 263 58.00 5.31 -34.23
CA CYS A 263 59.38 5.55 -33.76
C CYS A 263 59.62 6.96 -33.19
N TRP A 264 59.41 7.18 -31.88
CA TRP A 264 60.21 8.08 -31.02
C TRP A 264 60.18 7.55 -29.55
N LYS A 265 61.35 7.14 -29.08
CA LYS A 265 61.85 7.10 -27.69
C LYS A 265 63.26 7.72 -27.76
N PRO A 266 63.98 8.03 -26.67
CA PRO A 266 63.63 8.19 -25.25
C PRO A 266 64.24 9.47 -24.63
N THR A 267 63.98 9.76 -23.35
CA THR A 267 65.08 10.12 -22.43
C THR A 267 64.72 9.84 -20.98
N LEU A 268 65.60 9.07 -20.33
CA LEU A 268 65.77 8.91 -18.90
C LEU A 268 66.60 10.09 -18.37
N SER A 269 66.31 10.56 -17.16
CA SER A 269 67.36 10.88 -16.17
C SER A 269 66.75 11.01 -14.77
N GLN A 270 67.20 10.09 -13.90
CA GLN A 270 67.33 10.12 -12.44
C GLN A 270 66.11 10.43 -11.57
#